data_AF-A0A2V9YWR7-F1
#
_entry.id   AF-A0A2V9YWR7-F1
#
_cell.length_a   1.000
_cell.length_b   1.000
_cell.length_c   1.000
_cell.angle_alpha   90.00
_cell.angle_beta   90.00
_cell.angle_gamma   90.00
#
_symmetry.space_group_name_H-M   'P 1'
#
loop_
_entity.id
_entity.type
_entity.pdbx_description
1 polymer ?
#
loop_
_entity_poly.entity_id
_entity_poly.type
_entity_poly.pdbx_seq_one_letter_code
_entity_poly.pdbx_strand_id
1 'polypeptide(L)'
;MNRRATEWPQALRIADFILSLQNAAGAIPDRSGVNTVNEDSNMEYALIGLGAAYAATKDRRYLDGLERGIRWLAAREEMSDQRWRGSWHYVYSANSPFASIPISPGAGITDVRGVDATSGLFVYLLYLDKELTGSDNLARTYAANAKAALDFVIQHNLDRDGFSRSSWQQHASDGQWHLYAFKYSADQGDVYLGMQAGALLYHVSAYERIARFLMASTPQRLFRKTKGRYGLGLNEKGVLDYAQYAFAQGYLAWMWGDTPENRHALAWLRSKVRSDGALVEANGKPASSLSVALLSMAAAALRQPEPSQSLRWMVTKLYDPATGGVHESADPDSYEYNNVAGFCLIALLGFLPFD
;
A
#
# COMPACT_ATOMS: atom_id res chain seq x y z
N MET A 1 -20.62 -7.34 14.75
CA MET A 1 -20.42 -7.50 13.29
C MET A 1 -20.58 -6.14 12.64
N ASN A 2 -19.61 -5.70 11.84
CA ASN A 2 -19.62 -4.37 11.20
C ASN A 2 -20.80 -4.25 10.21
N ARG A 3 -21.62 -3.19 10.31
CA ARG A 3 -22.78 -2.92 9.44
C ARG A 3 -22.40 -2.93 7.95
N ARG A 4 -21.22 -2.43 7.60
CA ARG A 4 -20.71 -2.40 6.23
C ARG A 4 -20.45 -3.80 5.66
N ALA A 5 -20.06 -4.77 6.47
CA ALA A 5 -19.86 -6.14 6.00
C ALA A 5 -21.19 -6.83 5.61
N THR A 6 -22.31 -6.40 6.22
CA THR A 6 -23.65 -6.82 5.83
C THR A 6 -24.11 -6.12 4.55
N GLU A 7 -23.78 -4.83 4.38
CA GLU A 7 -24.11 -4.04 3.19
C GLU A 7 -23.28 -4.46 1.96
N TRP A 8 -22.04 -4.92 2.17
CA TRP A 8 -21.09 -5.31 1.12
C TRP A 8 -20.55 -6.74 1.34
N PRO A 9 -21.38 -7.79 1.12
CA PRO A 9 -20.94 -9.18 1.32
C PRO A 9 -19.76 -9.59 0.41
N GLN A 10 -19.57 -8.90 -0.72
CA GLN A 10 -18.41 -9.07 -1.60
C GLN A 10 -17.08 -8.82 -0.88
N ALA A 11 -17.04 -7.93 0.12
CA ALA A 11 -15.82 -7.66 0.87
C ALA A 11 -15.23 -8.95 1.47
N LEU A 12 -16.06 -9.80 2.07
CA LEU A 12 -15.57 -11.05 2.68
C LEU A 12 -15.13 -12.07 1.62
N ARG A 13 -15.77 -12.08 0.44
CA ARG A 13 -15.33 -12.93 -0.67
C ARG A 13 -14.00 -12.47 -1.27
N ILE A 14 -13.74 -11.16 -1.27
CA ILE A 14 -12.43 -10.60 -1.66
C ILE A 14 -11.35 -10.97 -0.64
N ALA A 15 -11.67 -10.95 0.66
CA ALA A 15 -10.75 -11.43 1.69
C ALA A 15 -10.46 -12.94 1.54
N ASP A 16 -11.49 -13.75 1.25
CA ASP A 16 -11.33 -15.17 0.97
C ASP A 16 -10.50 -15.43 -0.31
N PHE A 17 -10.63 -14.60 -1.34
CA PHE A 17 -9.75 -14.65 -2.52
C PHE A 17 -8.29 -14.44 -2.15
N ILE A 18 -7.95 -13.41 -1.36
CA ILE A 18 -6.58 -13.17 -0.88
C ILE A 18 -6.06 -14.39 -0.10
N LEU A 19 -6.88 -14.95 0.81
CA LEU A 19 -6.50 -16.17 1.53
C LEU A 19 -6.30 -17.37 0.61
N SER A 20 -7.09 -17.50 -0.46
CA SER A 20 -6.99 -18.62 -1.40
C SER A 20 -5.67 -18.61 -2.19
N LEU A 21 -5.06 -17.43 -2.36
CA LEU A 21 -3.74 -17.28 -2.96
C LEU A 21 -2.63 -17.69 -1.98
N GLN A 22 -2.84 -17.49 -0.67
CA GLN A 22 -1.79 -17.67 0.33
C GLN A 22 -1.37 -19.14 0.46
N ASN A 23 -0.08 -19.41 0.23
CA ASN A 23 0.47 -20.75 0.42
C ASN A 23 0.72 -21.07 1.91
N ALA A 24 1.05 -22.33 2.21
CA ALA A 24 1.28 -22.80 3.57
C ALA A 24 2.44 -22.08 4.30
N ALA A 25 3.40 -21.52 3.56
CA ALA A 25 4.51 -20.75 4.12
C ALA A 25 4.15 -19.28 4.42
N GLY A 26 2.96 -18.83 4.03
CA GLY A 26 2.47 -17.47 4.21
C GLY A 26 2.66 -16.54 3.01
N ALA A 27 3.32 -16.99 1.94
CA ALA A 27 3.50 -16.18 0.73
C ALA A 27 2.16 -15.99 0.02
N ILE A 28 1.87 -14.76 -0.43
CA ILE A 28 0.68 -14.46 -1.24
C ILE A 28 1.16 -14.09 -2.64
N PRO A 29 1.00 -14.96 -3.65
CA PRO A 29 1.26 -14.62 -5.04
C PRO A 29 0.56 -13.34 -5.47
N ASP A 30 1.19 -12.55 -6.34
CA ASP A 30 0.66 -11.24 -6.76
C ASP A 30 -0.71 -11.35 -7.44
N ARG A 31 -0.97 -12.49 -8.11
CA ARG A 31 -2.25 -12.88 -8.70
C ARG A 31 -2.35 -14.41 -8.81
N SER A 32 -3.52 -14.92 -9.18
CA SER A 32 -3.69 -16.35 -9.45
C SER A 32 -2.78 -16.82 -10.60
N GLY A 33 -2.15 -17.98 -10.42
CA GLY A 33 -1.37 -18.65 -11.46
C GLY A 33 0.03 -18.09 -11.76
N VAL A 34 0.51 -17.06 -11.03
CA VAL A 34 1.90 -16.60 -11.16
C VAL A 34 2.82 -17.12 -10.06
N ASN A 35 4.12 -17.11 -10.36
CA ASN A 35 5.17 -17.48 -9.42
C ASN A 35 5.83 -16.26 -8.75
N THR A 36 5.26 -15.06 -8.85
CA THR A 36 5.81 -13.86 -8.22
C THR A 36 5.05 -13.52 -6.95
N VAL A 37 5.78 -13.06 -5.94
CA VAL A 37 5.28 -12.60 -4.65
C VAL A 37 5.91 -11.27 -4.32
N ASN A 38 5.06 -10.37 -3.84
CA ASN A 38 5.42 -9.09 -3.28
C ASN A 38 6.07 -8.12 -4.28
N GLU A 39 5.73 -8.25 -5.56
CA GLU A 39 6.13 -7.24 -6.54
C GLU A 39 5.65 -5.86 -6.07
N ASP A 40 6.56 -4.90 -5.90
CA ASP A 40 6.23 -3.53 -5.49
C ASP A 40 5.38 -3.41 -4.21
N SER A 41 5.66 -4.24 -3.20
CA SER A 41 4.93 -4.25 -1.91
C SER A 41 3.47 -4.74 -2.00
N ASN A 42 3.14 -5.50 -3.04
CA ASN A 42 1.79 -6.01 -3.26
C ASN A 42 1.23 -6.82 -2.07
N MET A 43 2.09 -7.61 -1.42
CA MET A 43 1.70 -8.49 -0.34
C MET A 43 1.34 -7.70 0.92
N GLU A 44 2.05 -6.63 1.26
CA GLU A 44 1.74 -5.82 2.43
C GLU A 44 0.33 -5.21 2.34
N TYR A 45 -0.04 -4.65 1.18
CA TYR A 45 -1.39 -4.12 0.97
C TYR A 45 -2.48 -5.19 1.10
N ALA A 46 -2.22 -6.40 0.57
CA ALA A 46 -3.13 -7.53 0.72
C ALA A 46 -3.29 -7.94 2.21
N LEU A 47 -2.20 -7.91 2.98
CA LEU A 47 -2.20 -8.21 4.42
C LEU A 47 -2.96 -7.16 5.23
N ILE A 48 -2.87 -5.86 4.89
CA ILE A 48 -3.72 -4.82 5.49
C ILE A 48 -5.19 -5.12 5.23
N GLY A 49 -5.54 -5.57 4.01
CA GLY A 49 -6.87 -6.06 3.67
C GLY A 49 -7.34 -7.21 4.58
N LEU A 50 -6.52 -8.23 4.80
CA LEU A 50 -6.83 -9.32 5.74
C LEU A 50 -7.05 -8.81 7.17
N GLY A 51 -6.22 -7.86 7.62
CA GLY A 51 -6.41 -7.17 8.90
C GLY A 51 -7.77 -6.46 9.00
N ALA A 52 -8.18 -5.75 7.94
CA ALA A 52 -9.49 -5.11 7.86
C ALA A 52 -10.64 -6.13 7.93
N ALA A 53 -10.53 -7.27 7.23
CA ALA A 53 -11.52 -8.35 7.29
C ALA A 53 -11.63 -8.96 8.70
N TYR A 54 -10.49 -9.19 9.38
CA TYR A 54 -10.49 -9.63 10.77
C TYR A 54 -11.14 -8.58 11.69
N ALA A 55 -10.82 -7.29 11.51
CA ALA A 55 -11.42 -6.21 12.30
C ALA A 55 -12.96 -6.24 12.21
N ALA A 56 -13.50 -6.46 11.00
CA ALA A 56 -14.93 -6.46 10.72
C ALA A 56 -15.68 -7.70 11.23
N THR A 57 -15.02 -8.87 11.24
CA THR A 57 -15.67 -10.19 11.45
C THR A 57 -15.23 -10.92 12.71
N LYS A 58 -14.00 -10.68 13.17
CA LYS A 58 -13.28 -11.50 14.16
C LYS A 58 -13.08 -12.97 13.72
N ASP A 59 -13.21 -13.26 12.42
CA ASP A 59 -12.88 -14.59 11.88
C ASP A 59 -11.36 -14.79 11.88
N ARG A 60 -10.91 -15.76 12.69
CA ARG A 60 -9.48 -16.05 12.90
C ARG A 60 -8.75 -16.43 11.63
N ARG A 61 -9.41 -16.94 10.58
CA ARG A 61 -8.75 -17.28 9.31
C ARG A 61 -8.01 -16.08 8.71
N TYR A 62 -8.60 -14.89 8.80
CA TYR A 62 -7.99 -13.66 8.27
C TYR A 62 -6.80 -13.20 9.11
N LEU A 63 -6.90 -13.31 10.44
CA LEU A 63 -5.77 -13.01 11.32
C LEU A 63 -4.63 -13.99 11.11
N ASP A 64 -4.91 -15.30 11.08
CA ASP A 64 -3.89 -16.31 10.86
C ASP A 64 -3.18 -16.09 9.51
N GLY A 65 -3.93 -15.65 8.49
CA GLY A 65 -3.38 -15.23 7.20
C GLY A 65 -2.46 -14.01 7.29
N LEU A 66 -2.90 -12.95 7.99
CA LEU A 66 -2.07 -11.78 8.29
C LEU A 66 -0.76 -12.17 8.98
N GLU A 67 -0.84 -12.92 10.08
CA GLU A 67 0.33 -13.30 10.86
C GLU A 67 1.30 -14.20 10.08
N ARG A 68 0.79 -15.15 9.27
CA ARG A 68 1.65 -15.97 8.39
C ARG A 68 2.38 -15.11 7.37
N GLY A 69 1.69 -14.11 6.80
CA GLY A 69 2.31 -13.18 5.86
C GLY A 69 3.40 -12.32 6.50
N ILE A 70 3.17 -11.81 7.71
CA ILE A 70 4.20 -11.08 8.49
C ILE A 70 5.43 -11.95 8.71
N ARG A 71 5.26 -13.20 9.14
CA ARG A 71 6.38 -14.15 9.34
C ARG A 71 7.11 -14.42 8.01
N TRP A 72 6.37 -14.49 6.89
CA TRP A 72 6.96 -14.66 5.57
C TRP A 72 7.83 -13.47 5.18
N LEU A 73 7.35 -12.24 5.39
CA LEU A 73 8.11 -11.01 5.10
C LEU A 73 9.36 -10.92 5.97
N ALA A 74 9.23 -11.13 7.28
CA ALA A 74 10.36 -11.05 8.22
C ALA A 74 11.49 -12.04 7.88
N ALA A 75 11.15 -13.21 7.34
CA ALA A 75 12.12 -14.22 6.92
C ALA A 75 12.80 -13.91 5.56
N ARG A 76 12.34 -12.90 4.84
CA ARG A 76 12.89 -12.45 3.53
C ARG A 76 13.61 -11.10 3.61
N GLU A 77 13.54 -10.44 4.77
CA GLU A 77 14.30 -9.23 5.05
C GLU A 77 15.79 -9.54 5.08
N GLU A 78 16.59 -8.70 4.41
CA GLU A 78 18.03 -8.76 4.53
C GLU A 78 18.43 -8.30 5.93
N MET A 79 19.09 -9.17 6.69
CA MET A 79 19.51 -8.90 8.07
C MET A 79 21.02 -9.12 8.31
N SER A 80 21.73 -9.60 7.30
CA SER A 80 23.14 -10.01 7.38
C SER A 80 24.07 -9.02 6.67
N ASP A 81 23.75 -8.60 5.45
CA ASP A 81 24.52 -7.59 4.73
C ASP A 81 24.26 -6.20 5.34
N GLN A 82 25.28 -5.60 5.95
CA GLN A 82 25.17 -4.30 6.60
C GLN A 82 24.69 -3.18 5.67
N ARG A 83 25.02 -3.24 4.37
CA ARG A 83 24.61 -2.21 3.40
C ARG A 83 23.10 -2.26 3.14
N TRP A 84 22.52 -3.44 3.24
CA TRP A 84 21.15 -3.71 2.82
C TRP A 84 20.25 -4.14 3.97
N ARG A 85 20.78 -4.15 5.19
CA ARG A 85 20.06 -4.56 6.39
C ARG A 85 18.79 -3.73 6.54
N GLY A 86 17.63 -4.38 6.64
CA GLY A 86 16.33 -3.70 6.69
C GLY A 86 15.62 -3.55 5.36
N SER A 87 16.16 -4.16 4.29
CA SER A 87 15.59 -4.09 2.95
C SER A 87 15.10 -5.44 2.44
N TRP A 88 14.20 -5.39 1.47
CA TRP A 88 13.76 -6.53 0.67
C TRP A 88 14.14 -6.31 -0.79
N HIS A 89 14.21 -7.40 -1.55
CA HIS A 89 14.15 -7.33 -3.01
C HIS A 89 12.73 -6.98 -3.45
N TYR A 90 12.62 -6.46 -4.67
CA TYR A 90 11.36 -6.01 -5.25
C TYR A 90 10.35 -7.13 -5.50
N VAL A 91 10.81 -8.37 -5.71
CA VAL A 91 9.94 -9.52 -5.93
C VAL A 91 10.66 -10.82 -5.54
N TYR A 92 9.87 -11.83 -5.20
CA TYR A 92 10.35 -13.16 -4.86
C TYR A 92 9.56 -14.24 -5.58
N SER A 93 10.15 -15.43 -5.71
CA SER A 93 9.45 -16.64 -6.14
C SER A 93 8.38 -17.05 -5.12
N ALA A 94 7.20 -17.45 -5.60
CA ALA A 94 6.12 -18.00 -4.77
C ALA A 94 6.45 -19.39 -4.22
N ASN A 95 7.44 -20.07 -4.79
CA ASN A 95 7.89 -21.39 -4.39
C ASN A 95 9.21 -21.35 -3.63
N SER A 96 9.33 -22.22 -2.63
CA SER A 96 10.59 -22.48 -1.90
C SER A 96 11.73 -22.78 -2.89
N PRO A 97 12.93 -22.19 -2.72
CA PRO A 97 13.41 -21.47 -1.54
C PRO A 97 13.01 -19.98 -1.46
N PHE A 98 12.02 -19.53 -2.22
CA PHE A 98 11.55 -18.14 -2.28
C PHE A 98 12.67 -17.17 -2.67
N ALA A 99 13.50 -17.56 -3.66
CA ALA A 99 14.58 -16.74 -4.16
C ALA A 99 14.04 -15.40 -4.72
N SER A 100 14.79 -14.32 -4.56
CA SER A 100 14.49 -13.06 -5.26
C SER A 100 14.54 -13.27 -6.78
N ILE A 101 13.69 -12.56 -7.51
CA ILE A 101 13.69 -12.60 -8.98
C ILE A 101 14.15 -11.23 -9.47
N PRO A 102 15.29 -11.13 -10.17
CA PRO A 102 15.73 -9.86 -10.73
C PRO A 102 14.79 -9.49 -11.88
N ILE A 103 13.90 -8.54 -11.63
CA ILE A 103 12.98 -8.01 -12.63
C ILE A 103 13.11 -6.50 -12.75
N SER A 104 12.80 -6.03 -13.95
CA SER A 104 12.92 -4.64 -14.34
C SER A 104 11.58 -3.92 -14.20
N PRO A 105 11.49 -2.79 -13.47
CA PRO A 105 10.32 -1.92 -13.49
C PRO A 105 10.29 -1.02 -14.75
N GLY A 106 11.35 -1.03 -15.57
CA GLY A 106 11.47 -0.10 -16.68
C GLY A 106 12.80 -0.18 -17.43
N ALA A 107 12.82 0.40 -18.64
CA ALA A 107 13.96 0.32 -19.55
C ALA A 107 15.29 0.68 -18.87
N GLY A 108 16.29 -0.20 -19.00
CA GLY A 108 17.64 0.00 -18.47
C GLY A 108 17.87 -0.46 -17.03
N ILE A 109 16.83 -0.95 -16.34
CA ILE A 109 16.93 -1.51 -14.98
C ILE A 109 16.95 -3.03 -15.04
N THR A 110 17.76 -3.70 -14.22
CA THR A 110 17.85 -5.18 -14.17
C THR A 110 17.30 -5.78 -12.89
N ASP A 111 17.33 -5.04 -11.79
CA ASP A 111 16.84 -5.48 -10.49
C ASP A 111 16.46 -4.26 -9.63
N VAL A 112 15.62 -4.47 -8.62
CA VAL A 112 15.16 -3.44 -7.68
C VAL A 112 15.15 -4.01 -6.27
N ARG A 113 15.53 -3.18 -5.30
CA ARG A 113 15.44 -3.52 -3.87
C ARG A 113 15.34 -2.29 -3.00
N GLY A 114 15.07 -2.48 -1.71
CA GLY A 114 14.98 -1.39 -0.75
C GLY A 114 13.85 -0.42 -1.09
N VAL A 115 12.70 -0.97 -1.52
CA VAL A 115 11.48 -0.19 -1.70
C VAL A 115 11.05 0.33 -0.33
N ASP A 116 10.93 1.64 -0.20
CA ASP A 116 10.60 2.31 1.06
C ASP A 116 9.23 1.91 1.60
N ALA A 117 8.26 1.70 0.71
CA ALA A 117 6.94 1.21 1.04
C ALA A 117 7.01 -0.16 1.73
N THR A 118 7.75 -1.13 1.20
CA THR A 118 7.91 -2.46 1.82
C THR A 118 8.42 -2.35 3.27
N SER A 119 9.49 -1.57 3.47
CA SER A 119 10.07 -1.38 4.80
C SER A 119 9.12 -0.66 5.77
N GLY A 120 8.41 0.38 5.31
CA GLY A 120 7.42 1.09 6.12
C GLY A 120 6.21 0.23 6.48
N LEU A 121 5.62 -0.43 5.48
CA LEU A 121 4.40 -1.21 5.62
C LEU A 121 4.63 -2.47 6.46
N PHE A 122 5.80 -3.12 6.40
CA PHE A 122 6.13 -4.24 7.29
C PHE A 122 5.98 -3.85 8.77
N VAL A 123 6.47 -2.68 9.17
CA VAL A 123 6.34 -2.20 10.55
C VAL A 123 4.91 -1.82 10.89
N TYR A 124 4.18 -1.25 9.94
CA TYR A 124 2.76 -0.99 10.10
C TYR A 124 1.94 -2.28 10.31
N LEU A 125 2.27 -3.38 9.63
CA LEU A 125 1.61 -4.67 9.83
C LEU A 125 1.82 -5.24 11.24
N LEU A 126 3.01 -5.06 11.83
CA LEU A 126 3.27 -5.43 13.22
C LEU A 126 2.44 -4.61 14.21
N TYR A 127 2.26 -3.32 13.92
CA TYR A 127 1.39 -2.44 14.72
C TYR A 127 -0.07 -2.87 14.57
N LEU A 128 -0.53 -3.11 13.34
CA LEU A 128 -1.88 -3.54 13.05
C LEU A 128 -2.23 -4.85 13.77
N ASP A 129 -1.35 -5.86 13.74
CA ASP A 129 -1.53 -7.10 14.50
C ASP A 129 -1.72 -6.84 16.00
N LYS A 130 -0.87 -5.99 16.58
CA LYS A 130 -0.96 -5.61 18.00
C LYS A 130 -2.31 -4.95 18.32
N GLU A 131 -2.76 -4.01 17.51
CA GLU A 131 -4.03 -3.32 17.74
C GLU A 131 -5.23 -4.27 17.59
N LEU A 132 -5.20 -5.16 16.59
CA LEU A 132 -6.27 -6.10 16.33
C LEU A 132 -6.42 -7.18 17.41
N THR A 133 -5.30 -7.58 18.03
CA THR A 133 -5.25 -8.71 18.98
C THR A 133 -5.08 -8.30 20.43
N GLY A 134 -4.58 -7.09 20.70
CA GLY A 134 -4.10 -6.64 22.01
C GLY A 134 -2.75 -7.26 22.43
N SER A 135 -2.15 -8.11 21.59
CA SER A 135 -0.92 -8.84 21.88
C SER A 135 0.28 -8.17 21.19
N ASP A 136 1.37 -7.95 21.92
CA ASP A 136 2.62 -7.42 21.35
C ASP A 136 3.59 -8.51 20.90
N ASN A 137 3.15 -9.77 20.81
CA ASN A 137 4.05 -10.90 20.55
C ASN A 137 4.83 -10.77 19.23
N LEU A 138 4.15 -10.56 18.09
CA LEU A 138 4.85 -10.41 16.80
C LEU A 138 5.74 -9.18 16.78
N ALA A 139 5.25 -8.04 17.31
CA ALA A 139 6.05 -6.82 17.42
C ALA A 139 7.32 -7.02 18.25
N ARG A 140 7.26 -7.78 19.36
CA ARG A 140 8.46 -8.13 20.16
C ARG A 140 9.38 -9.10 19.43
N THR A 141 8.83 -10.15 18.83
CA THR A 141 9.62 -11.16 18.08
C THR A 141 10.39 -10.51 16.93
N TYR A 142 9.77 -9.57 16.22
CA TYR A 142 10.34 -8.90 15.06
C TYR A 142 10.80 -7.47 15.34
N ALA A 143 11.09 -7.13 16.60
CA ALA A 143 11.53 -5.78 16.97
C ALA A 143 12.86 -5.39 16.32
N ALA A 144 13.77 -6.35 16.10
CA ALA A 144 15.05 -6.11 15.43
C ALA A 144 14.88 -5.85 13.92
N ASN A 145 14.02 -6.64 13.28
CA ASN A 145 13.57 -6.46 11.90
C ASN A 145 12.92 -5.09 11.70
N ALA A 146 11.93 -4.74 12.53
CA ALA A 146 11.22 -3.47 12.41
C ALA A 146 12.15 -2.25 12.53
N LYS A 147 13.10 -2.29 13.48
CA LYS A 147 14.10 -1.22 13.62
C LYS A 147 15.03 -1.16 12.42
N ALA A 148 15.52 -2.31 11.94
CA ALA A 148 16.36 -2.38 10.75
C ALA A 148 15.63 -1.79 9.53
N ALA A 149 14.37 -2.15 9.31
CA ALA A 149 13.57 -1.64 8.21
C ALA A 149 13.41 -0.11 8.22
N LEU A 150 13.04 0.47 9.37
CA LEU A 150 12.91 1.94 9.47
C LEU A 150 14.27 2.64 9.39
N ASP A 151 15.30 2.07 10.01
CA ASP A 151 16.65 2.62 9.96
C ASP A 151 17.22 2.58 8.53
N PHE A 152 16.90 1.56 7.74
CA PHE A 152 17.24 1.48 6.32
C PHE A 152 16.61 2.66 5.56
N VAL A 153 15.31 2.90 5.72
CA VAL A 153 14.63 4.04 5.09
C VAL A 153 15.29 5.36 5.47
N ILE A 154 15.59 5.55 6.76
CA ILE A 154 16.22 6.78 7.27
C ILE A 154 17.60 7.01 6.67
N GLN A 155 18.40 5.97 6.52
CA GLN A 155 19.80 6.07 6.11
C GLN A 155 19.97 6.05 4.58
N HIS A 156 19.06 5.38 3.87
CA HIS A 156 19.25 5.02 2.47
C HIS A 156 18.16 5.51 1.52
N ASN A 157 16.96 5.86 2.00
CA ASN A 157 15.86 6.32 1.14
C ASN A 157 15.48 7.78 1.40
N LEU A 158 15.60 8.27 2.65
CA LEU A 158 15.36 9.68 2.94
C LEU A 158 16.45 10.55 2.33
N ASP A 159 16.03 11.50 1.50
CA ASP A 159 16.91 12.53 0.95
C ASP A 159 17.11 13.68 1.96
N ARG A 160 18.01 14.60 1.65
CA ARG A 160 18.37 15.73 2.52
C ARG A 160 17.20 16.67 2.84
N ASP A 161 16.18 16.69 2.00
CA ASP A 161 14.94 17.46 2.22
C ASP A 161 13.92 16.72 3.08
N GLY A 162 14.24 15.51 3.56
CA GLY A 162 13.41 14.70 4.45
C GLY A 162 12.35 13.86 3.75
N PHE A 163 12.24 13.93 2.42
CA PHE A 163 11.32 13.10 1.64
C PHE A 163 12.00 11.82 1.17
N SER A 164 11.24 10.74 1.15
CA SER A 164 11.71 9.42 0.74
C SER A 164 11.76 9.28 -0.76
N ARG A 165 12.81 8.61 -1.24
CA ARG A 165 12.96 8.09 -2.60
C ARG A 165 12.58 6.61 -2.61
N SER A 166 11.87 6.20 -3.65
CA SER A 166 11.11 4.94 -3.60
C SER A 166 12.00 3.71 -3.43
N SER A 167 13.08 3.58 -4.19
CA SER A 167 13.85 2.32 -4.22
C SER A 167 15.26 2.47 -4.77
N TRP A 168 16.07 1.43 -4.58
CA TRP A 168 17.36 1.27 -5.26
C TRP A 168 17.19 0.39 -6.50
N GLN A 169 17.76 0.84 -7.61
CA GLN A 169 17.64 0.21 -8.91
C GLN A 169 19.03 -0.19 -9.42
N GLN A 170 19.17 -1.43 -9.88
CA GLN A 170 20.39 -1.87 -10.53
C GLN A 170 20.33 -1.51 -12.01
N HIS A 171 21.30 -0.76 -12.50
CA HIS A 171 21.31 -0.29 -13.88
C HIS A 171 22.09 -1.26 -14.78
N ALA A 172 21.50 -1.60 -15.94
CA ALA A 172 22.13 -2.49 -16.93
C ALA A 172 23.44 -1.91 -17.51
N SER A 173 23.57 -0.58 -17.52
CA SER A 173 24.71 0.13 -18.11
C SER A 173 26.01 -0.04 -17.34
N ASP A 174 25.96 -0.20 -16.01
CA ASP A 174 27.14 -0.26 -15.14
C ASP A 174 27.07 -1.38 -14.07
N GLY A 175 25.94 -2.09 -13.98
CA GLY A 175 25.69 -3.13 -12.98
C GLY A 175 25.59 -2.60 -11.55
N GLN A 176 25.56 -1.28 -11.34
CA GLN A 176 25.56 -0.66 -10.02
C GLN A 176 24.15 -0.34 -9.52
N TRP A 177 24.02 -0.30 -8.19
CA TRP A 177 22.80 0.12 -7.52
C TRP A 177 22.76 1.62 -7.35
N HIS A 178 21.71 2.24 -7.89
CA HIS A 178 21.46 3.68 -7.81
C HIS A 178 20.14 3.93 -7.10
N LEU A 179 20.12 4.90 -6.19
CA LEU A 179 18.89 5.33 -5.55
C LEU A 179 18.02 6.06 -6.57
N TYR A 180 16.83 5.54 -6.83
CA TYR A 180 15.89 6.12 -7.78
C TYR A 180 15.55 7.56 -7.36
N ALA A 181 15.71 8.50 -8.29
CA ALA A 181 15.66 9.92 -7.92
C ALA A 181 14.24 10.46 -7.66
N PHE A 182 13.20 9.71 -8.05
CA PHE A 182 11.82 10.16 -7.94
C PHE A 182 11.27 9.94 -6.54
N LYS A 183 10.51 10.92 -6.05
CA LYS A 183 9.86 10.90 -4.73
C LYS A 183 8.36 10.90 -4.93
N TYR A 184 7.72 9.74 -4.93
CA TYR A 184 6.28 9.65 -5.12
C TYR A 184 5.54 10.23 -3.93
N SER A 185 4.37 10.83 -4.19
CA SER A 185 3.52 11.36 -3.14
C SER A 185 2.93 10.27 -2.27
N ALA A 186 2.63 9.10 -2.85
CA ALA A 186 2.07 7.95 -2.15
C ALA A 186 3.07 7.35 -1.14
N ASP A 187 4.31 7.14 -1.56
CA ASP A 187 5.38 6.55 -0.75
C ASP A 187 5.67 7.35 0.52
N GLN A 188 5.50 8.68 0.49
CA GLN A 188 5.62 9.50 1.70
C GLN A 188 4.62 9.09 2.78
N GLY A 189 3.48 8.58 2.34
CA GLY A 189 2.47 7.97 3.18
C GLY A 189 2.85 6.60 3.72
N ASP A 190 3.41 5.72 2.88
CA ASP A 190 3.88 4.40 3.34
C ASP A 190 4.98 4.53 4.39
N VAL A 191 5.94 5.44 4.16
CA VAL A 191 6.96 5.77 5.15
C VAL A 191 6.35 6.41 6.39
N TYR A 192 5.34 7.27 6.25
CA TYR A 192 4.60 7.80 7.40
C TYR A 192 3.96 6.69 8.23
N LEU A 193 3.26 5.72 7.61
CA LEU A 193 2.65 4.59 8.31
C LEU A 193 3.68 3.81 9.11
N GLY A 194 4.81 3.45 8.49
CA GLY A 194 5.88 2.72 9.16
C GLY A 194 6.51 3.50 10.31
N MET A 195 6.82 4.78 10.09
CA MET A 195 7.43 5.63 11.12
C MET A 195 6.48 5.89 12.29
N GLN A 196 5.20 6.14 12.01
CA GLN A 196 4.18 6.33 13.05
C GLN A 196 3.96 5.03 13.84
N ALA A 197 3.80 3.89 13.16
CA ALA A 197 3.70 2.58 13.78
C ALA A 197 4.93 2.26 14.64
N GLY A 198 6.14 2.50 14.13
CA GLY A 198 7.38 2.31 14.87
C GLY A 198 7.48 3.21 16.11
N ALA A 199 7.03 4.45 16.03
CA ALA A 199 6.96 5.36 17.17
C ALA A 199 5.99 4.85 18.25
N LEU A 200 4.83 4.34 17.85
CA LEU A 200 3.81 3.79 18.75
C LEU A 200 4.26 2.47 19.39
N LEU A 201 4.96 1.61 18.64
CA LEU A 201 5.44 0.31 19.12
C LEU A 201 6.69 0.40 20.00
N TYR A 202 7.64 1.26 19.61
CA TYR A 202 9.01 1.22 20.16
C TYR A 202 9.45 2.52 20.83
N HIS A 203 8.61 3.56 20.83
CA HIS A 203 8.86 4.84 21.49
C HIS A 203 10.17 5.53 21.05
N VAL A 204 10.54 5.39 19.77
CA VAL A 204 11.74 6.01 19.20
C VAL A 204 11.38 7.40 18.66
N SER A 205 11.96 8.44 19.26
CA SER A 205 11.67 9.84 18.94
C SER A 205 12.02 10.26 17.51
N ALA A 206 13.01 9.60 16.90
CA ALA A 206 13.37 9.84 15.51
C ALA A 206 12.23 9.47 14.55
N TYR A 207 11.58 8.31 14.78
CA TYR A 207 10.45 7.85 13.95
C TYR A 207 9.27 8.81 14.05
N GLU A 208 8.91 9.22 15.28
CA GLU A 208 7.83 10.19 15.51
C GLU A 208 8.11 11.55 14.84
N ARG A 209 9.37 12.03 14.88
CA ARG A 209 9.77 13.27 14.24
C ARG A 209 9.62 13.19 12.71
N ILE A 210 10.02 12.07 12.11
CA ILE A 210 9.93 11.86 10.66
C ILE A 210 8.47 11.72 10.23
N ALA A 211 7.66 10.95 10.95
CA ALA A 211 6.22 10.85 10.69
C ALA A 211 5.54 12.23 10.71
N ARG A 212 5.82 13.03 11.75
CA ARG A 212 5.31 14.42 11.83
C ARG A 212 5.80 15.30 10.68
N PHE A 213 7.06 15.18 10.29
CA PHE A 213 7.60 15.90 9.14
C PHE A 213 6.85 15.54 7.84
N LEU A 214 6.68 14.25 7.54
CA LEU A 214 6.04 13.79 6.32
C LEU A 214 4.58 14.26 6.24
N MET A 215 3.83 14.14 7.34
CA MET A 215 2.44 14.61 7.43
C MET A 215 2.33 16.12 7.21
N ALA A 216 3.24 16.92 7.80
CA ALA A 216 3.20 18.38 7.71
C ALA A 216 3.72 18.92 6.37
N SER A 217 4.76 18.31 5.81
CA SER A 217 5.52 18.84 4.68
C SER A 217 5.03 18.33 3.33
N THR A 218 4.46 17.11 3.27
CA THR A 218 3.95 16.54 2.01
C THR A 218 2.88 17.42 1.37
N PRO A 219 1.82 17.88 2.07
CA PRO A 219 0.85 18.80 1.50
C PRO A 219 1.49 20.09 0.98
N GLN A 220 2.51 20.62 1.66
CA GLN A 220 3.16 21.87 1.24
C GLN A 220 3.93 21.71 -0.08
N ARG A 221 4.55 20.55 -0.28
CA ARG A 221 5.49 20.33 -1.39
C ARG A 221 4.87 19.64 -2.60
N LEU A 222 3.94 18.72 -2.36
CA LEU A 222 3.41 17.81 -3.36
C LEU A 222 1.95 18.15 -3.76
N PHE A 223 1.26 19.01 -3.01
CA PHE A 223 -0.09 19.44 -3.34
C PHE A 223 -0.10 20.63 -4.31
N ARG A 224 -0.82 20.48 -5.42
CA ARG A 224 -1.04 21.55 -6.38
C ARG A 224 -2.33 22.31 -6.06
N LYS A 225 -2.19 23.39 -5.30
CA LYS A 225 -3.31 24.27 -4.91
C LYS A 225 -4.20 24.70 -6.07
N THR A 226 -3.61 25.08 -7.21
CA THR A 226 -4.35 25.52 -8.41
C THR A 226 -5.19 24.43 -9.09
N LYS A 227 -4.99 23.16 -8.73
CA LYS A 227 -5.73 22.02 -9.28
C LYS A 227 -6.48 21.22 -8.21
N GLY A 228 -6.32 21.57 -6.93
CA GLY A 228 -6.98 20.89 -5.82
C GLY A 228 -6.60 19.42 -5.68
N ARG A 229 -5.35 19.03 -6.00
CA ARG A 229 -4.89 17.63 -5.93
C ARG A 229 -3.38 17.53 -5.71
N TYR A 230 -2.92 16.38 -5.23
CA TYR A 230 -1.51 15.99 -5.23
C TYR A 230 -0.99 15.70 -6.66
N GLY A 231 0.28 16.03 -6.89
CA GLY A 231 1.02 15.54 -8.06
C GLY A 231 1.36 14.06 -7.93
N LEU A 232 2.01 13.49 -8.95
CA LEU A 232 2.53 12.12 -8.86
C LEU A 232 3.69 12.07 -7.86
N GLY A 233 4.62 13.02 -7.95
CA GLY A 233 5.78 13.12 -7.07
C GLY A 233 6.75 14.21 -7.52
N LEU A 234 7.91 14.28 -6.89
CA LEU A 234 9.02 15.15 -7.30
C LEU A 234 10.01 14.36 -8.16
N ASN A 235 10.40 14.93 -9.30
CA ASN A 235 11.51 14.39 -10.09
C ASN A 235 12.88 14.75 -9.49
N GLU A 236 13.95 14.31 -10.14
CA GLU A 236 15.34 14.55 -9.71
C GLU A 236 15.68 16.04 -9.47
N LYS A 237 15.00 16.95 -10.19
CA LYS A 237 15.22 18.40 -10.11
C LYS A 237 14.34 19.06 -9.03
N GLY A 238 13.60 18.25 -8.27
CA GLY A 238 12.62 18.73 -7.29
C GLY A 238 11.41 19.42 -7.92
N VAL A 239 11.12 19.13 -9.20
CA VAL A 239 9.94 19.66 -9.89
C VAL A 239 8.79 18.68 -9.73
N LEU A 240 7.61 19.22 -9.38
CA LEU A 240 6.39 18.44 -9.20
C LEU A 240 5.88 17.91 -10.56
N ASP A 241 5.77 16.59 -10.66
CA ASP A 241 5.13 15.92 -11.78
C ASP A 241 3.60 16.02 -11.65
N TYR A 242 2.97 16.49 -12.71
CA TYR A 242 1.53 16.75 -12.75
C TYR A 242 0.70 15.63 -13.37
N ALA A 243 1.24 14.43 -13.56
CA ALA A 243 0.46 13.29 -14.01
C ALA A 243 -0.81 13.14 -13.16
N GLN A 244 -1.93 12.82 -13.82
CA GLN A 244 -3.22 12.62 -13.15
C GLN A 244 -3.25 11.19 -12.65
N TYR A 245 -3.17 11.00 -11.33
CA TYR A 245 -3.20 9.69 -10.72
C TYR A 245 -4.02 9.74 -9.43
N ALA A 246 -4.96 8.80 -9.26
CA ALA A 246 -5.90 8.79 -8.15
C ALA A 246 -5.26 8.41 -6.82
N PHE A 247 -4.18 7.62 -6.85
CA PHE A 247 -3.59 6.97 -5.67
C PHE A 247 -3.30 7.92 -4.52
N ALA A 248 -2.43 8.91 -4.73
CA ALA A 248 -2.10 9.87 -3.69
C ALA A 248 -3.31 10.69 -3.20
N GLN A 249 -4.36 10.83 -4.00
CA GLN A 249 -5.54 11.63 -3.64
C GLN A 249 -6.40 10.92 -2.59
N GLY A 250 -6.52 9.59 -2.72
CA GLY A 250 -7.27 8.76 -1.79
C GLY A 250 -6.44 8.25 -0.64
N TYR A 251 -5.22 7.83 -0.93
CA TYR A 251 -4.35 7.16 0.02
C TYR A 251 -3.85 8.11 1.11
N LEU A 252 -3.37 9.32 0.74
CA LEU A 252 -2.92 10.31 1.73
C LEU A 252 -4.05 10.82 2.63
N ALA A 253 -5.28 10.83 2.10
CA ALA A 253 -6.48 11.10 2.88
C ALA A 253 -6.76 9.98 3.90
N TRP A 254 -6.62 8.72 3.49
CA TRP A 254 -6.75 7.56 4.37
C TRP A 254 -5.75 7.59 5.53
N MET A 255 -4.51 8.01 5.28
CA MET A 255 -3.44 8.05 6.30
C MET A 255 -3.49 9.26 7.23
N TRP A 256 -3.72 10.46 6.69
CA TRP A 256 -3.64 11.71 7.47
C TRP A 256 -4.99 12.26 7.89
N GLY A 257 -6.08 11.64 7.45
CA GLY A 257 -7.43 12.06 7.76
C GLY A 257 -7.75 13.45 7.21
N ASP A 258 -8.48 14.23 8.01
CA ASP A 258 -9.09 15.47 7.57
C ASP A 258 -8.13 16.67 7.59
N THR A 259 -7.59 17.00 6.42
CA THR A 259 -6.79 18.21 6.17
C THR A 259 -7.42 19.05 5.04
N PRO A 260 -7.13 20.37 4.95
CA PRO A 260 -7.63 21.19 3.84
C PRO A 260 -7.27 20.61 2.46
N GLU A 261 -6.04 20.14 2.29
CA GLU A 261 -5.56 19.54 1.05
C GLU A 261 -6.28 18.22 0.74
N ASN A 262 -6.50 17.36 1.74
CA ASN A 262 -7.24 16.10 1.56
C ASN A 262 -8.72 16.36 1.20
N ARG A 263 -9.36 17.40 1.76
CA ARG A 263 -10.72 17.81 1.38
C ARG A 263 -10.79 18.21 -0.10
N HIS A 264 -9.80 18.98 -0.55
CA HIS A 264 -9.70 19.34 -1.96
C HIS A 264 -9.39 18.13 -2.86
N ALA A 265 -8.50 17.23 -2.44
CA ALA A 265 -8.18 16.01 -3.17
C ALA A 265 -9.42 15.10 -3.32
N LEU A 266 -10.22 14.95 -2.27
CA LEU A 266 -11.50 14.24 -2.33
C LEU A 266 -12.51 14.93 -3.27
N ALA A 267 -12.60 16.26 -3.21
CA ALA A 267 -13.44 17.00 -4.16
C ALA A 267 -12.98 16.79 -5.61
N TRP A 268 -11.66 16.72 -5.85
CA TRP A 268 -11.11 16.37 -7.15
C TRP A 268 -11.49 14.94 -7.56
N LEU A 269 -11.36 13.94 -6.69
CA LEU A 269 -11.79 12.57 -7.01
C LEU A 269 -13.28 12.50 -7.35
N ARG A 270 -14.14 13.19 -6.58
CA ARG A 270 -15.57 13.30 -6.86
C ARG A 270 -15.86 13.94 -8.22
N SER A 271 -15.06 14.93 -8.63
CA SER A 271 -15.21 15.53 -9.96
C SER A 271 -14.86 14.59 -11.12
N LYS A 272 -14.23 13.43 -10.86
CA LYS A 272 -13.92 12.40 -11.85
C LYS A 272 -14.98 11.31 -11.94
N VAL A 273 -15.97 11.30 -11.05
CA VAL A 273 -17.04 10.30 -11.07
C VAL A 273 -17.98 10.56 -12.24
N ARG A 274 -18.14 9.56 -13.11
CA ARG A 274 -19.09 9.54 -14.22
C ARG A 274 -20.50 9.25 -13.71
N SER A 275 -21.49 9.46 -14.57
CA SER A 275 -22.90 9.17 -14.26
C SER A 275 -23.19 7.71 -13.93
N ASP A 276 -22.34 6.75 -14.34
CA ASP A 276 -22.46 5.33 -14.01
C ASP A 276 -21.75 4.93 -12.72
N GLY A 277 -21.04 5.86 -12.07
CA GLY A 277 -20.27 5.62 -10.84
C GLY A 277 -18.78 5.34 -11.04
N ALA A 278 -18.33 5.03 -12.25
CA ALA A 278 -16.89 4.82 -12.51
C ALA A 278 -16.12 6.14 -12.44
N LEU A 279 -14.80 6.07 -12.23
CA LEU A 279 -13.94 7.25 -12.33
C LEU A 279 -13.32 7.38 -13.72
N VAL A 280 -13.18 8.62 -14.19
CA VAL A 280 -12.43 8.93 -15.41
C VAL A 280 -10.93 8.82 -15.13
N GLU A 281 -10.26 7.92 -15.84
CA GLU A 281 -8.81 7.73 -15.76
C GLU A 281 -8.05 8.65 -16.72
N ALA A 282 -6.76 8.83 -16.44
CA ALA A 282 -5.88 9.58 -17.32
C ALA A 282 -5.73 8.91 -18.69
N ASN A 283 -5.52 9.73 -19.72
CA ASN A 283 -5.21 9.28 -21.09
C ASN A 283 -6.23 8.30 -21.70
N GLY A 284 -7.48 8.34 -21.25
CA GLY A 284 -8.54 7.46 -21.75
C GLY A 284 -8.39 5.99 -21.35
N LYS A 285 -7.55 5.70 -20.35
CA LYS A 285 -7.43 4.33 -19.81
C LYS A 285 -8.79 3.80 -19.30
N PRO A 286 -9.02 2.48 -19.34
CA PRO A 286 -10.21 1.87 -18.74
C PRO A 286 -10.33 2.21 -17.26
N ALA A 287 -11.56 2.42 -16.78
CA ALA A 287 -11.82 2.76 -15.39
C ALA A 287 -11.33 1.66 -14.44
N SER A 288 -10.64 2.04 -13.36
CA SER A 288 -10.02 1.10 -12.42
C SER A 288 -10.82 0.89 -11.13
N SER A 289 -10.73 -0.31 -10.56
CA SER A 289 -11.25 -0.61 -9.21
C SER A 289 -10.49 0.18 -8.14
N LEU A 290 -9.17 0.33 -8.31
CA LEU A 290 -8.31 1.07 -7.40
C LEU A 290 -8.74 2.53 -7.25
N SER A 291 -9.06 3.23 -8.33
CA SER A 291 -9.57 4.61 -8.26
C SER A 291 -10.88 4.73 -7.46
N VAL A 292 -11.77 3.75 -7.57
CA VAL A 292 -13.01 3.69 -6.77
C VAL A 292 -12.68 3.43 -5.29
N ALA A 293 -11.76 2.49 -5.02
CA ALA A 293 -11.33 2.17 -3.67
C ALA A 293 -10.77 3.41 -2.96
N LEU A 294 -9.87 4.13 -3.64
CA LEU A 294 -9.24 5.37 -3.17
C LEU A 294 -10.26 6.49 -2.88
N LEU A 295 -11.28 6.64 -3.72
CA LEU A 295 -12.39 7.56 -3.47
C LEU A 295 -13.16 7.19 -2.19
N SER A 296 -13.46 5.91 -1.99
CA SER A 296 -14.16 5.44 -0.79
C SER A 296 -13.32 5.59 0.48
N MET A 297 -12.03 5.24 0.41
CA MET A 297 -11.08 5.37 1.51
C MET A 297 -10.95 6.83 1.96
N ALA A 298 -10.80 7.77 1.02
CA ALA A 298 -10.81 9.19 1.34
C ALA A 298 -12.14 9.64 1.97
N ALA A 299 -13.28 9.22 1.39
CA ALA A 299 -14.57 9.58 1.94
C ALA A 299 -14.75 9.09 3.38
N ALA A 300 -14.33 7.86 3.69
CA ALA A 300 -14.34 7.29 5.03
C ALA A 300 -13.46 8.09 6.00
N ALA A 301 -12.20 8.33 5.63
CA ALA A 301 -11.23 9.04 6.47
C ALA A 301 -11.63 10.51 6.76
N LEU A 302 -12.30 11.16 5.81
CA LEU A 302 -12.81 12.53 5.96
C LEU A 302 -14.24 12.58 6.54
N ARG A 303 -14.79 11.43 6.96
CA ARG A 303 -16.16 11.30 7.49
C ARG A 303 -17.21 11.91 6.57
N GLN A 304 -17.00 11.76 5.26
CA GLN A 304 -17.89 12.23 4.22
C GLN A 304 -18.85 11.10 3.77
N PRO A 305 -19.97 11.45 3.11
CA PRO A 305 -20.87 10.44 2.55
C PRO A 305 -20.13 9.45 1.65
N GLU A 306 -20.43 8.17 1.84
CA GLU A 306 -19.89 7.07 1.06
C GLU A 306 -20.25 7.23 -0.43
N PRO A 307 -19.31 7.01 -1.36
CA PRO A 307 -19.58 7.02 -2.79
C PRO A 307 -20.29 5.72 -3.23
N SER A 308 -21.48 5.42 -2.68
CA SER A 308 -22.12 4.11 -2.84
C SER A 308 -22.44 3.75 -4.30
N GLN A 309 -22.62 4.74 -5.19
CA GLN A 309 -22.77 4.47 -6.62
C GLN A 309 -21.47 3.94 -7.25
N SER A 310 -20.33 4.51 -6.89
CA SER A 310 -19.01 4.05 -7.34
C SER A 310 -18.68 2.66 -6.79
N LEU A 311 -18.96 2.42 -5.50
CA LEU A 311 -18.80 1.08 -4.91
C LEU A 311 -19.70 0.05 -5.59
N ARG A 312 -20.97 0.38 -5.85
CA ARG A 312 -21.89 -0.48 -6.64
C ARG A 312 -21.33 -0.78 -8.02
N TRP A 313 -20.81 0.24 -8.71
CA TRP A 313 -20.19 0.05 -10.02
C TRP A 313 -19.03 -0.94 -9.95
N MET A 314 -18.10 -0.75 -9.00
CA MET A 314 -16.94 -1.64 -8.81
C MET A 314 -17.37 -3.09 -8.57
N VAL A 315 -18.29 -3.35 -7.63
CA VAL A 315 -18.74 -4.73 -7.32
C VAL A 315 -19.65 -5.33 -8.39
N THR A 316 -20.19 -4.53 -9.32
CA THR A 316 -21.01 -5.01 -10.44
C THR A 316 -20.18 -5.28 -11.69
N LYS A 317 -19.12 -4.50 -11.91
CA LYS A 317 -18.35 -4.52 -13.16
C LYS A 317 -17.00 -5.21 -13.06
N LEU A 318 -16.36 -5.16 -11.89
CA LEU A 318 -14.96 -5.58 -11.73
C LEU A 318 -14.79 -6.75 -10.76
N TYR A 319 -15.77 -7.00 -9.89
CA TYR A 319 -15.75 -8.17 -9.02
C TYR A 319 -16.08 -9.44 -9.81
N ASP A 320 -15.24 -10.46 -9.69
CA ASP A 320 -15.50 -11.79 -10.26
C ASP A 320 -16.18 -12.68 -9.21
N PRO A 321 -17.44 -13.08 -9.40
CA PRO A 321 -18.14 -13.97 -8.47
C PRO A 321 -17.61 -15.41 -8.46
N ALA A 322 -16.86 -15.84 -9.48
CA ALA A 322 -16.31 -17.20 -9.59
C ALA A 322 -15.04 -17.37 -8.75
N THR A 323 -14.15 -16.38 -8.77
CA THR A 323 -12.90 -16.40 -8.01
C THR A 323 -13.01 -15.68 -6.66
N GLY A 324 -13.92 -14.70 -6.57
CA GLY A 324 -14.00 -13.76 -5.46
C GLY A 324 -13.04 -12.58 -5.57
N GLY A 325 -12.21 -12.51 -6.62
CA GLY A 325 -11.27 -11.43 -6.85
C GLY A 325 -11.92 -10.18 -7.44
N VAL A 326 -11.08 -9.18 -7.73
CA VAL A 326 -11.49 -7.93 -8.38
C VAL A 326 -10.47 -7.61 -9.47
N HIS A 327 -10.95 -7.45 -10.70
CA HIS A 327 -10.14 -6.99 -11.81
C HIS A 327 -9.64 -5.56 -11.55
N GLU A 328 -8.39 -5.30 -11.90
CA GLU A 328 -7.77 -3.98 -11.77
C GLU A 328 -8.56 -2.90 -12.54
N SER A 329 -9.07 -3.23 -13.72
CA SER A 329 -9.79 -2.29 -14.57
C SER A 329 -10.89 -2.93 -15.40
N ALA A 330 -11.69 -2.09 -16.04
CA ALA A 330 -12.74 -2.50 -16.98
C ALA A 330 -12.20 -2.99 -18.34
N ASP A 331 -10.89 -3.18 -18.47
CA ASP A 331 -10.28 -3.88 -19.61
C ASP A 331 -10.65 -5.38 -19.55
N PRO A 332 -11.17 -5.99 -20.64
CA PRO A 332 -11.45 -7.42 -20.68
C PRO A 332 -10.27 -8.33 -20.33
N ASP A 333 -9.03 -7.87 -20.58
CA ASP A 333 -7.80 -8.63 -20.31
C ASP A 333 -7.17 -8.27 -18.96
N SER A 334 -7.89 -7.52 -18.11
CA SER A 334 -7.41 -7.10 -16.80
C SER A 334 -7.28 -8.28 -15.83
N TYR A 335 -6.28 -8.23 -14.96
CA TYR A 335 -5.99 -9.27 -13.97
C TYR A 335 -6.50 -8.92 -12.57
N GLU A 336 -6.63 -9.94 -11.73
CA GLU A 336 -7.01 -9.83 -10.32
C GLU A 336 -5.76 -9.85 -9.43
N TYR A 337 -5.28 -8.66 -9.06
CA TYR A 337 -4.10 -8.52 -8.20
C TYR A 337 -4.47 -8.49 -6.71
N ASN A 338 -3.62 -9.06 -5.86
CA ASN A 338 -3.85 -9.17 -4.42
C ASN A 338 -3.88 -7.79 -3.71
N ASN A 339 -3.10 -6.82 -4.17
CA ASN A 339 -3.00 -5.47 -3.60
C ASN A 339 -4.26 -4.67 -3.92
N VAL A 340 -4.75 -4.75 -5.16
CA VAL A 340 -6.02 -4.17 -5.61
C VAL A 340 -7.18 -4.76 -4.81
N ALA A 341 -7.19 -6.08 -4.62
CA ALA A 341 -8.15 -6.74 -3.74
C ALA A 341 -8.08 -6.19 -2.30
N GLY A 342 -6.87 -6.00 -1.76
CA GLY A 342 -6.64 -5.38 -0.46
C GLY A 342 -7.23 -3.97 -0.34
N PHE A 343 -6.98 -3.09 -1.31
CA PHE A 343 -7.56 -1.74 -1.33
C PHE A 343 -9.08 -1.75 -1.47
N CYS A 344 -9.64 -2.60 -2.33
CA CYS A 344 -11.09 -2.73 -2.50
C CYS A 344 -11.76 -3.22 -1.20
N LEU A 345 -11.11 -4.15 -0.50
CA LEU A 345 -11.55 -4.65 0.80
C LEU A 345 -11.57 -3.54 1.87
N ILE A 346 -10.48 -2.77 2.00
CA ILE A 346 -10.40 -1.62 2.90
C ILE A 346 -11.51 -0.61 2.59
N ALA A 347 -11.71 -0.31 1.31
CA ALA A 347 -12.72 0.63 0.81
C ALA A 347 -14.17 0.20 1.13
N LEU A 348 -14.51 -1.07 0.93
CA LEU A 348 -15.84 -1.60 1.20
C LEU A 348 -16.13 -1.67 2.71
N LEU A 349 -15.12 -2.03 3.51
CA LEU A 349 -15.26 -2.12 4.97
C LEU A 349 -15.18 -0.76 5.66
N GLY A 350 -14.71 0.29 4.97
CA GLY A 350 -14.47 1.60 5.55
C GLY A 350 -13.41 1.56 6.65
N PHE A 351 -12.41 0.69 6.49
CA PHE A 351 -11.34 0.50 7.46
C PHE A 351 -10.37 1.70 7.47
N LEU A 352 -9.89 2.10 8.64
CA LEU A 352 -8.99 3.24 8.84
C LEU A 352 -7.67 2.76 9.49
N PRO A 353 -6.53 3.42 9.22
CA PRO A 353 -5.24 2.84 9.55
C PRO A 353 -4.86 2.88 11.03
N PHE A 354 -5.46 3.78 11.82
CA PHE A 354 -5.09 4.01 13.23
C PHE A 354 -6.32 4.13 14.16
N ASP A 355 -7.49 3.61 13.76
CA ASP A 355 -8.76 3.72 14.52
C ASP A 355 -9.18 2.42 15.21
#